data_AF-A0A9D7F259-F1
#
_entry.id   AF-A0A9D7F259-F1
#
_cell.length_a   1.000
_cell.length_b   1.000
_cell.length_c   1.000
_cell.angle_alpha   90.00
_cell.angle_beta   90.00
_cell.angle_gamma   90.00
#
_symmetry.space_group_name_H-M   'P 1'
#
loop_
_entity.id
_entity.type
_entity.pdbx_description
1 polymer ?
#
loop_
_entity_poly.entity_id
_entity_poly.type
_entity_poly.pdbx_seq_one_letter_code
_entity_poly.pdbx_strand_id
1 'polypeptide(L)'
;MNLLDFQLCPADIDEKTLWRVEAIARSVAKNFKSPGLFAVEMFLDNQGQVLVNETAPRVHNSGHHTIEARACSQFDMLDPHRRVIR
;
A
#
# COMPACT_ATOMS: atom_id res chain seq x y z
N MET A 1 17.76 11.48 3.13
CA MET A 1 18.15 10.67 1.96
C MET A 1 16.92 9.89 1.55
N ASN A 2 16.31 10.17 0.39
CA ASN A 2 15.20 9.40 -0.13
C ASN A 2 15.81 8.42 -1.14
N LEU A 3 15.71 7.11 -0.89
CA LEU A 3 16.39 6.06 -1.67
C LEU A 3 15.55 5.57 -2.86
N LEU A 4 14.35 6.12 -3.03
CA LEU A 4 13.41 5.73 -4.08
C LEU A 4 13.66 6.57 -5.35
N ASP A 5 14.04 5.90 -6.43
CA ASP A 5 14.28 6.54 -7.73
C ASP A 5 12.97 6.66 -8.54
N PHE A 6 12.22 5.55 -8.63
CA PHE A 6 10.96 5.49 -9.37
C PHE A 6 9.83 4.87 -8.56
N GLN A 7 8.62 5.33 -8.86
CA GLN A 7 7.39 4.75 -8.37
C GLN A 7 6.38 4.67 -9.51
N LEU A 8 5.91 3.45 -9.78
CA LEU A 8 4.94 3.18 -10.82
C LEU A 8 3.60 2.81 -10.18
N CYS A 9 2.53 3.45 -10.65
CA CYS A 9 1.15 3.13 -10.29
C CYS A 9 0.28 3.25 -11.55
N PRO A 10 -0.40 2.18 -12.01
CA PRO A 10 -0.39 0.83 -11.43
C PRO A 10 0.97 0.13 -11.54
N ALA A 11 1.20 -0.88 -10.71
CA ALA A 11 2.34 -1.77 -10.85
C ALA A 11 2.13 -2.66 -12.09
N ASP A 12 3.22 -2.90 -12.85
CA ASP A 12 3.21 -3.80 -14.02
C ASP A 12 3.41 -5.24 -13.56
N ILE A 13 2.32 -5.89 -13.18
CA ILE A 13 2.27 -7.27 -12.66
C ILE A 13 1.05 -8.00 -13.23
N ASP A 14 1.13 -9.33 -13.35
CA ASP A 14 0.03 -10.15 -13.82
C ASP A 14 -1.09 -10.30 -12.76
N GLU A 15 -2.28 -10.68 -13.21
CA GLU A 15 -3.48 -10.76 -12.38
C GLU A 15 -3.35 -11.77 -11.22
N LYS A 16 -2.67 -12.90 -11.43
CA LYS A 16 -2.47 -13.92 -10.39
C LYS A 16 -1.55 -13.40 -9.29
N THR A 17 -0.50 -12.66 -9.68
CA THR A 17 0.38 -11.98 -8.72
C THR A 17 -0.36 -10.90 -7.94
N LEU A 18 -1.19 -10.09 -8.62
CA LEU A 18 -2.02 -9.08 -7.98
C LEU A 18 -2.93 -9.67 -6.90
N TRP A 19 -3.65 -10.76 -7.19
CA TRP A 19 -4.50 -11.43 -6.20
C TRP A 19 -3.71 -11.92 -4.98
N ARG A 20 -2.49 -12.42 -5.19
CA ARG A 20 -1.62 -12.88 -4.11
C ARG A 20 -1.15 -11.73 -3.22
N VAL A 21 -0.72 -10.62 -3.82
CA VAL A 21 -0.33 -9.39 -3.12
C VAL A 21 -1.50 -8.86 -2.29
N GLU A 22 -2.71 -8.76 -2.86
CA GLU A 22 -3.89 -8.30 -2.16
C GLU A 22 -4.28 -9.20 -0.98
N ALA A 23 -4.22 -10.53 -1.17
CA ALA A 23 -4.51 -11.49 -0.11
C ALA A 23 -3.54 -11.36 1.07
N ILE A 24 -2.24 -11.21 0.78
CA ILE A 24 -1.19 -10.99 1.79
C ILE A 24 -1.43 -9.67 2.52
N ALA A 25 -1.61 -8.56 1.79
CA ALA A 25 -1.85 -7.24 2.38
C ALA A 25 -3.07 -7.25 3.32
N ARG A 26 -4.18 -7.85 2.88
CA ARG A 26 -5.40 -8.00 3.71
C ARG A 26 -5.17 -8.86 4.94
N SER A 27 -4.41 -9.94 4.81
CA SER A 27 -4.06 -10.81 5.95
C SER A 27 -3.23 -10.05 6.98
N VAL A 28 -2.18 -9.36 6.53
CA VAL A 28 -1.31 -8.53 7.39
C VAL A 28 -2.13 -7.46 8.12
N ALA A 29 -2.93 -6.67 7.39
CA ALA A 29 -3.75 -5.61 7.97
C ALA A 29 -4.75 -6.14 9.01
N LYS A 30 -5.41 -7.27 8.75
CA LYS A 30 -6.35 -7.89 9.70
C LYS A 30 -5.65 -8.37 10.98
N ASN A 31 -4.44 -8.90 10.86
CA ASN A 31 -3.72 -9.46 12.00
C ASN A 31 -3.15 -8.38 12.95
N PHE A 32 -2.98 -7.14 12.49
CA PHE A 32 -2.62 -6.02 13.38
C PHE A 32 -3.70 -5.68 14.40
N LYS A 33 -4.97 -6.03 14.15
CA LYS A 33 -6.12 -5.78 15.06
C LYS A 33 -6.18 -4.32 15.55
N SER A 34 -5.76 -3.40 14.70
CA SER A 34 -5.68 -1.98 15.01
C SER A 34 -6.28 -1.18 13.85
N PRO A 35 -7.09 -0.13 14.12
CA PRO A 35 -7.55 0.77 13.08
C PRO A 35 -6.39 1.64 12.59
N GLY A 36 -6.46 2.07 11.32
CA GLY A 36 -5.51 3.02 10.75
C GLY A 36 -5.08 2.65 9.34
N LEU A 37 -3.99 3.27 8.91
CA LEU A 37 -3.36 3.06 7.62
C LEU A 37 -2.09 2.24 7.78
N PHE A 38 -1.94 1.20 6.95
CA PHE A 38 -0.80 0.30 6.97
C PHE A 38 -0.19 0.21 5.58
N ALA A 39 1.08 0.58 5.45
CA ALA A 39 1.88 0.22 4.29
C ALA A 39 2.47 -1.18 4.52
N VAL A 40 2.37 -2.02 3.49
CA VAL A 40 2.95 -3.36 3.47
C VAL A 40 3.88 -3.43 2.28
N GLU A 41 5.19 -3.45 2.54
CA GLU A 41 6.19 -3.59 1.50
C GLU A 41 6.44 -5.06 1.20
N MET A 42 6.55 -5.39 -0.07
CA MET A 42 6.72 -6.76 -0.52
C MET A 42 7.80 -6.86 -1.59
N PHE A 43 8.48 -8.00 -1.61
CA PHE A 43 9.30 -8.43 -2.74
C PHE A 43 8.50 -9.40 -3.61
N LEU A 44 8.64 -9.24 -4.91
CA LEU A 44 8.18 -10.18 -5.93
C LEU A 44 9.43 -10.78 -6.59
N ASP A 45 9.57 -12.10 -6.54
CA ASP A 45 10.65 -12.78 -7.25
C ASP A 45 10.27 -13.15 -8.69
N ASN A 46 11.25 -13.61 -9.47
CA ASN A 46 11.07 -13.99 -10.87
C ASN A 46 10.18 -15.24 -11.07
N GLN A 47 9.84 -15.93 -9.99
CA GLN A 47 8.97 -17.11 -9.97
C GLN A 47 7.54 -16.77 -9.50
N GLY A 48 7.23 -15.50 -9.31
CA GLY A 48 5.91 -15.03 -8.87
C GLY A 48 5.64 -15.29 -7.38
N GLN A 49 6.67 -15.52 -6.56
CA GLN A 49 6.52 -15.55 -5.11
C GLN A 49 6.54 -14.13 -4.55
N VAL A 50 5.64 -13.92 -3.59
CA VAL A 50 5.49 -12.64 -2.90
C VAL A 50 5.91 -12.84 -1.45
N LEU A 51 6.87 -12.04 -1.00
CA LEU A 51 7.41 -12.06 0.36
C LEU A 51 7.18 -10.70 1.02
N VAL A 52 6.70 -10.68 2.26
CA VAL A 52 6.59 -9.42 3.02
C VAL A 52 7.99 -9.02 3.48
N ASN A 53 8.39 -7.80 3.14
CA ASN A 53 9.66 -7.22 3.59
C ASN A 53 9.48 -6.48 4.92
N GLU A 54 8.62 -5.46 4.92
CA GLU A 54 8.35 -4.64 6.10
C GLU A 54 6.91 -4.14 6.13
N THR A 55 6.52 -3.60 7.28
CA THR A 55 5.21 -2.99 7.50
C THR A 55 5.35 -1.69 8.26
N ALA A 56 4.61 -0.66 7.86
CA ALA A 56 4.57 0.63 8.55
C ALA A 56 3.11 1.04 8.85
N PRO A 57 2.70 1.16 10.12
CA PRO A 57 1.35 1.58 10.52
C PRO A 57 1.19 3.11 10.48
N ARG A 58 1.56 3.73 9.36
CA ARG A 58 1.54 5.17 9.12
C ARG A 58 1.54 5.45 7.62
N VAL A 59 1.32 6.72 7.24
CA VAL A 59 1.60 7.16 5.87
C VAL A 59 3.01 6.79 5.45
N HIS A 60 3.15 6.49 4.17
CA HIS A 60 4.39 5.98 3.61
C HIS A 60 4.81 6.76 2.37
N ASN A 61 6.11 6.87 2.13
CA ASN A 61 6.63 7.59 0.96
C ASN A 61 6.06 6.99 -0.33
N SER A 62 5.92 5.66 -0.38
CA SER A 62 5.37 4.97 -1.54
C SER A 62 3.89 5.31 -1.83
N GLY A 63 3.18 5.88 -0.85
CA GLY A 63 1.80 6.34 -0.98
C GLY A 63 1.65 7.80 -1.41
N HIS A 64 2.72 8.59 -1.54
CA HIS A 64 2.61 10.04 -1.81
C HIS A 64 1.91 10.35 -3.14
N HIS A 65 1.98 9.46 -4.14
CA HIS A 65 1.28 9.64 -5.41
C HIS A 65 -0.24 9.78 -5.23
N THR A 66 -0.81 9.25 -4.14
CA THR A 66 -2.25 9.33 -3.86
C THR A 66 -2.74 10.77 -3.62
N ILE A 67 -1.86 11.74 -3.37
CA ILE A 67 -2.23 13.16 -3.25
C ILE A 67 -2.88 13.67 -4.54
N GLU A 68 -2.28 13.35 -5.69
CA GLU A 68 -2.72 13.87 -6.99
C GLU A 68 -3.42 12.80 -7.86
N ALA A 69 -3.20 11.51 -7.59
CA ALA A 69 -3.68 10.41 -8.43
C ALA A 69 -4.94 9.70 -7.91
N ARG A 70 -5.45 10.05 -6.72
CA ARG A 70 -6.62 9.41 -6.10
C ARG A 70 -7.56 10.45 -5.51
N ALA A 71 -8.85 10.13 -5.45
CA ALA A 71 -9.87 11.00 -4.88
C ALA A 71 -9.71 11.23 -3.35
N CYS A 72 -9.01 10.33 -2.67
CA CYS A 72 -8.70 10.39 -1.25
C CYS A 72 -7.22 10.01 -1.10
N SER A 73 -6.39 10.95 -0.62
CA SER A 73 -4.98 10.69 -0.39
C SER A 73 -4.77 9.86 0.87
N GLN A 74 -3.61 9.22 1.01
CA GLN A 74 -3.26 8.53 2.25
C GLN A 74 -3.26 9.44 3.50
N PHE A 75 -3.07 10.75 3.32
CA PHE A 75 -3.15 11.72 4.41
C PHE A 75 -4.61 12.00 4.79
N ASP A 76 -5.48 12.11 3.78
CA ASP A 76 -6.93 12.26 4.03
C ASP A 76 -7.50 11.05 4.77
N MET A 77 -7.00 9.84 4.50
CA MET A 77 -7.42 8.61 5.19
C MET A 77 -7.16 8.61 6.70
N LEU A 78 -6.24 9.45 7.18
CA LEU A 78 -5.94 9.58 8.61
C LEU A 78 -6.68 10.74 9.29
N ASP A 79 -7.35 11.61 8.53
CA ASP A 79 -8.11 12.72 9.09
C ASP A 79 -9.51 12.24 9.53
N PRO A 80 -9.80 12.13 10.84
CA PRO A 80 -11.09 11.64 11.32
C PRO A 80 -12.26 12.60 11.01
N HIS A 81 -11.97 13.86 10.65
CA HIS A 81 -12.99 14.86 10.33
C HIS A 81 -13.32 14.88 8.84
N ARG A 82 -12.48 14.27 7.99
CA ARG A 82 -12.65 14.25 6.54
C ARG A 82 -13.42 13.01 6.11
N ARG A 83 -14.76 13.12 6.09
CA ARG A 83 -15.61 12.14 5.40
C ARG A 83 -15.59 12.44 3.90
N VAL A 84 -14.82 11.67 3.13
CA VAL A 84 -14.94 11.66 1.68
C VAL A 84 -16.25 10.93 1.33
N ILE A 85 -17.31 11.69 1.09
CA ILE A 85 -18.60 11.19 0.60
C ILE A 85 -18.65 11.47 -0.90
N ARG A 86 -17.91 10.69 -1.71
CA ARG A 86 -18.06 10.66 -3.16
C ARG A 86 -17.76 9.27 -3.68
#